data_AF-A0A966DNV0-F1
#
_entry.id   AF-A0A966DNV0-F1
#
_cell.length_a   1.000
_cell.length_b   1.000
_cell.length_c   1.000
_cell.angle_alpha   90.00
_cell.angle_beta   90.00
_cell.angle_gamma   90.00
#
_symmetry.space_group_name_H-M   'P 1'
#
loop_
_entity.id
_entity.type
_entity.pdbx_description
1 polymer ?
#
loop_
_entity_poly.entity_id
_entity_poly.type
_entity_poly.pdbx_seq_one_letter_code
_entity_poly.pdbx_strand_id
1 'polypeptide(L)'
;LVEAMAEYLHFVCRTEWWRFSKEEELPAECLKGHYQGIRPAPGYPAWPDHSQKKILLEMLEADQRINLTLTPQYSMIPKASVCGIILSYPGAAYFDARAIGED
;
A
#
# COMPACT_ATOMS: atom_id res chain seq x y z
N LEU A 1 3.47 15.06 -1.11
CA LEU A 1 4.55 14.29 -1.79
C LEU A 1 4.34 12.79 -1.64
N VAL A 2 4.33 12.24 -0.42
CA VAL A 2 4.22 10.78 -0.17
C VAL A 2 2.98 10.15 -0.80
N GLU A 3 1.78 10.68 -0.51
CA GLU A 3 0.53 10.14 -1.08
C GLU A 3 0.46 10.27 -2.60
N ALA A 4 0.96 11.38 -3.15
CA ALA A 4 1.05 11.57 -4.60
C ALA A 4 2.01 10.54 -5.25
N MET A 5 3.14 10.25 -4.60
CA MET A 5 4.08 9.23 -5.05
C MET A 5 3.47 7.83 -4.96
N ALA A 6 2.72 7.53 -3.89
CA ALA A 6 2.01 6.25 -3.75
C ALA A 6 0.97 6.06 -4.86
N GLU A 7 0.21 7.11 -5.18
CA GLU A 7 -0.79 7.06 -6.27
C GLU A 7 -0.13 6.88 -7.64
N TYR A 8 0.95 7.61 -7.90
CA TYR A 8 1.71 7.48 -9.14
C TYR A 8 2.34 6.09 -9.27
N LEU A 9 2.99 5.59 -8.22
CA LEU A 9 3.59 4.26 -8.20
C LEU A 9 2.55 3.16 -8.40
N HIS A 10 1.37 3.32 -7.79
CA HIS A 10 0.27 2.41 -7.99
C HIS A 10 -0.19 2.42 -9.45
N PHE A 11 -0.39 3.61 -10.04
CA PHE A 11 -0.73 3.73 -11.47
C PHE A 11 0.30 3.02 -12.36
N VAL A 12 1.60 3.33 -12.22
CA VAL A 12 2.68 2.68 -12.98
C VAL A 12 2.65 1.16 -12.78
N CYS A 13 2.38 0.68 -11.58
CA CYS A 13 2.24 -0.76 -11.35
C CYS A 13 1.07 -1.36 -12.14
N ARG A 14 -0.12 -0.73 -12.09
CA ARG A 14 -1.32 -1.21 -12.78
C ARG A 14 -1.16 -1.24 -14.30
N THR A 15 -0.48 -0.25 -14.87
CA THR A 15 -0.45 0.01 -16.32
C THR A 15 0.84 -0.45 -17.00
N GLU A 16 1.97 -0.46 -16.28
CA GLU A 16 3.29 -0.73 -16.87
C GLU A 16 3.97 -1.98 -16.30
N TRP A 17 4.10 -2.11 -14.98
CA TRP A 17 4.88 -3.20 -14.38
C TRP A 17 4.09 -4.51 -14.31
N TRP A 18 2.88 -4.47 -13.77
CA TRP A 18 2.02 -5.64 -13.63
C TRP A 18 0.96 -5.72 -14.74
N ARG A 19 0.56 -4.57 -15.31
CA ARG A 19 -0.31 -4.50 -16.51
C ARG A 19 -1.66 -5.21 -16.36
N PHE A 20 -2.23 -5.19 -15.16
CA PHE A 20 -3.55 -5.77 -14.91
C PHE A 20 -4.71 -4.79 -15.18
N SER A 21 -4.41 -3.51 -15.41
CA SER A 21 -5.37 -2.52 -15.90
C SER A 21 -4.93 -2.01 -17.29
N LYS A 22 -5.92 -1.63 -18.11
CA LYS A 22 -5.71 -1.01 -19.43
C LYS A 22 -5.82 0.52 -19.40
N GLU A 23 -5.82 1.12 -18.22
CA GLU A 23 -5.77 2.58 -18.07
C GLU A 23 -4.52 3.12 -18.80
N GLU A 24 -4.70 4.12 -19.68
CA GLU A 24 -3.60 4.70 -20.47
C GLU A 24 -3.06 6.00 -19.85
N GLU A 25 -3.87 6.68 -19.04
CA GLU A 25 -3.53 7.95 -18.39
C GLU A 25 -3.99 7.92 -16.93
N LEU A 26 -3.42 8.79 -16.08
CA LEU A 26 -3.82 9.01 -14.69
C LEU A 26 -5.03 9.96 -14.68
N PRO A 27 -6.29 9.45 -14.72
CA PRO A 27 -7.45 10.32 -14.80
C PRO A 27 -7.64 11.01 -13.45
N ALA A 28 -8.22 12.20 -13.44
CA ALA A 28 -8.57 12.88 -12.17
C ALA A 28 -9.49 12.01 -11.27
N GLU A 29 -10.21 11.05 -11.85
CA GLU A 29 -11.04 10.08 -11.13
C GLU A 29 -10.25 8.97 -10.43
N CYS A 30 -9.03 8.64 -10.88
CA CYS A 30 -8.14 7.75 -10.13
C CYS A 30 -7.71 8.37 -8.79
N LEU A 31 -7.61 9.69 -8.69
CA LEU A 31 -7.38 10.38 -7.41
C LEU A 31 -8.56 10.17 -6.43
N LYS A 32 -9.73 9.74 -6.91
CA LYS A 32 -10.89 9.36 -6.10
C LYS A 32 -10.94 7.85 -5.79
N GLY A 33 -9.91 7.09 -6.17
CA GLY A 33 -9.85 5.64 -5.94
C GLY A 33 -10.61 4.80 -6.98
N HIS A 34 -11.03 5.39 -8.10
CA HIS A 34 -11.73 4.66 -9.18
C HIS A 34 -10.72 4.01 -10.14
N TYR A 35 -10.19 2.85 -9.74
CA TYR A 35 -9.35 1.98 -10.57
C TYR A 35 -9.53 0.52 -10.15
N GLN A 36 -9.09 -0.42 -10.99
CA GLN A 36 -9.07 -1.83 -10.61
C GLN A 36 -8.02 -2.10 -9.52
N GLY A 37 -8.39 -2.90 -8.52
CA GLY A 37 -7.49 -3.32 -7.44
C GLY A 37 -7.35 -2.33 -6.29
N ILE A 38 -6.66 -2.75 -5.24
CA ILE A 38 -6.44 -1.94 -4.02
C ILE A 38 -4.98 -2.01 -3.56
N ARG A 39 -4.58 -1.05 -2.73
CA ARG A 39 -3.24 -0.98 -2.14
C ARG A 39 -3.26 -0.91 -0.61
N PRO A 40 -3.67 -1.98 0.10
CA PRO A 40 -3.80 -1.93 1.54
C PRO A 40 -2.43 -1.82 2.23
N ALA A 41 -2.42 -1.12 3.35
CA ALA A 41 -1.24 -0.88 4.17
C ALA A 41 -1.50 -1.37 5.61
N PRO A 42 -0.50 -1.98 6.27
CA PRO A 42 -0.66 -2.37 7.68
C PRO A 42 -0.91 -1.16 8.58
N GLY A 43 -1.80 -1.30 9.55
CA GLY A 43 -2.29 -0.24 10.44
C GLY A 43 -3.60 0.43 10.02
N TYR A 44 -4.12 0.10 8.83
CA TYR A 44 -5.43 0.57 8.38
C TYR A 44 -6.54 -0.42 8.76
N PRO A 45 -7.83 -0.03 8.74
CA PRO A 45 -8.93 -0.91 9.16
C PRO A 45 -8.95 -2.28 8.46
N ALA A 46 -8.59 -2.36 7.18
CA ALA A 46 -8.52 -3.62 6.43
C ALA A 46 -7.34 -4.52 6.82
N TRP A 47 -6.33 -3.98 7.51
CA TRP A 47 -5.13 -4.68 7.93
C TRP A 47 -4.57 -4.02 9.20
N PRO A 48 -5.20 -4.19 10.37
CA PRO A 48 -4.97 -3.32 11.53
C PRO A 48 -3.62 -3.56 12.24
N ASP A 49 -3.01 -4.73 12.11
CA ASP A 49 -1.75 -5.05 12.79
C ASP A 49 -0.56 -4.27 12.19
N HIS A 50 -0.06 -3.28 12.94
CA HIS A 50 1.08 -2.46 12.54
C HIS A 50 2.40 -3.23 12.46
N SER A 51 2.56 -4.34 13.19
CA SER A 51 3.81 -5.10 13.24
C SER A 51 4.18 -5.72 11.89
N GLN A 52 3.17 -5.96 11.06
CA GLN A 52 3.32 -6.55 9.72
C GLN A 52 4.11 -5.67 8.74
N LYS A 53 4.29 -4.37 9.04
CA LYS A 53 5.22 -3.52 8.28
C LYS A 53 6.64 -4.09 8.30
N LYS A 54 7.05 -4.74 9.40
CA LYS A 54 8.37 -5.34 9.53
C LYS A 54 8.63 -6.34 8.41
N ILE A 55 7.68 -7.25 8.18
CA ILE A 55 7.77 -8.28 7.14
C ILE A 55 7.89 -7.63 5.75
N LEU A 56 7.04 -6.66 5.43
CA LEU A 56 7.07 -5.97 4.14
C LEU A 56 8.43 -5.28 3.89
N LEU A 57 8.93 -4.56 4.89
CA LEU A 57 10.16 -3.79 4.75
C LEU A 57 11.41 -4.68 4.73
N GLU A 58 11.41 -5.80 5.46
CA GLU A 58 12.47 -6.81 5.39
C GLU A 58 12.51 -7.48 4.01
N MET A 59 11.35 -7.88 3.45
CA MET A 59 11.26 -8.46 2.11
C MET A 59 11.76 -7.51 1.01
N LEU A 60 11.60 -6.19 1.21
CA LEU A 60 12.02 -5.16 0.28
C LEU A 60 13.43 -4.63 0.54
N GLU A 61 14.13 -5.10 1.59
CA GLU A 61 15.43 -4.58 2.02
C GLU A 61 15.41 -3.05 2.18
N ALA A 62 14.33 -2.51 2.76
CA ALA A 62 14.04 -1.08 2.71
C ALA A 62 15.08 -0.22 3.47
N ASP A 63 15.69 -0.76 4.52
CA ASP A 63 16.77 -0.10 5.24
C ASP A 63 18.00 0.07 4.32
N GLN A 64 18.42 -1.00 3.65
CA GLN A 64 19.61 -0.99 2.79
C GLN A 64 19.40 -0.21 1.48
N ARG A 65 18.19 -0.27 0.91
CA ARG A 65 17.89 0.32 -0.40
C ARG A 65 17.50 1.78 -0.34
N ILE A 66 16.77 2.18 0.70
CA ILE A 66 16.18 3.53 0.80
C ILE A 66 16.32 4.17 2.19
N ASN A 67 17.10 3.58 3.11
CA ASN A 67 17.31 4.06 4.49
C ASN A 67 15.99 4.26 5.27
N LEU A 68 15.01 3.38 5.03
CA LEU A 68 13.73 3.40 5.72
C LEU A 68 13.73 2.37 6.84
N THR A 69 13.46 2.83 8.06
CA THR A 69 13.47 2.01 9.28
C THR A 69 12.15 2.12 10.06
N LEU A 70 11.96 1.25 11.06
CA LEU A 70 10.81 1.27 11.97
C LEU A 70 11.21 1.65 13.39
N THR A 71 10.38 2.43 14.08
CA THR A 71 10.46 2.61 15.53
C THR A 71 10.03 1.34 16.26
N PRO A 72 10.27 1.21 17.58
CA PRO A 72 9.73 0.10 18.38
C PRO A 72 8.19 -0.02 18.32
N GLN A 73 7.48 1.08 18.02
CA GLN A 73 6.03 1.11 17.81
C GLN A 73 5.63 0.99 16.33
N TYR A 74 6.54 0.54 15.46
CA TYR A 74 6.30 0.30 14.02
C TYR A 74 5.88 1.55 13.22
N SER A 75 6.29 2.74 13.67
CA SER A 75 6.20 3.94 12.84
C SER A 75 7.39 4.00 11.88
N MET A 76 7.16 4.40 10.63
CA MET A 76 8.24 4.52 9.64
C MET A 76 9.08 5.78 9.86
N ILE A 77 10.39 5.65 9.69
CA ILE A 77 11.36 6.75 9.66
C ILE A 77 12.08 6.70 8.32
N PRO A 78 12.02 7.78 7.51
CA PRO A 78 11.36 9.08 7.77
C PRO A 78 9.84 9.01 7.91
N LYS A 79 9.24 9.95 8.66
CA LYS A 79 7.78 9.98 8.90
C LYS A 79 6.96 10.16 7.63
N ALA A 80 7.52 10.87 6.66
CA ALA A 80 6.94 11.03 5.33
C ALA A 80 7.22 9.75 4.50
N SER A 81 6.56 8.65 4.84
CA SER A 81 6.72 7.36 4.18
C SER A 81 5.41 6.58 4.17
N VAL A 82 5.29 5.67 3.22
CA VAL A 82 4.14 4.79 2.99
C VAL A 82 4.65 3.42 2.55
N CYS A 83 4.01 2.36 3.03
CA CYS A 83 4.25 0.99 2.57
C CYS A 83 2.92 0.25 2.50
N GLY A 84 2.88 -0.83 1.72
CA GLY A 84 1.69 -1.65 1.54
C GLY A 84 1.93 -2.70 0.46
N ILE A 85 0.86 -3.38 0.10
CA ILE A 85 0.85 -4.34 -1.01
C ILE A 85 -0.06 -3.83 -2.13
N ILE A 86 0.01 -4.44 -3.30
CA ILE A 86 -0.92 -4.18 -4.41
C ILE A 86 -1.69 -5.48 -4.67
N LEU A 87 -3.02 -5.40 -4.65
CA LEU A 87 -3.91 -6.51 -4.97
C LEU A 87 -4.63 -6.18 -6.28
N SER A 88 -4.41 -7.01 -7.30
CA SER A 88 -4.90 -6.78 -8.66
C SER A 88 -6.31 -7.29 -8.94
N TYR A 89 -6.88 -8.08 -8.01
CA TYR A 89 -8.19 -8.72 -8.19
C TYR A 89 -9.30 -7.67 -8.39
N PRO A 90 -10.13 -7.75 -9.47
CA PRO A 90 -11.15 -6.74 -9.75
C PRO A 90 -12.21 -6.56 -8.66
N GLY A 91 -12.48 -7.60 -7.88
CA GLY A 91 -13.42 -7.55 -6.75
C GLY A 91 -12.76 -7.21 -5.42
N ALA A 92 -11.48 -6.84 -5.39
CA ALA A 92 -10.81 -6.48 -4.15
C ALA A 92 -11.37 -5.14 -3.63
N ALA A 93 -11.73 -5.11 -2.35
CA ALA A 93 -12.32 -3.94 -1.70
C ALA A 93 -11.75 -3.76 -0.30
N TYR A 94 -11.72 -2.51 0.16
CA TYR A 94 -11.42 -2.22 1.56
C TYR A 94 -12.62 -2.62 2.42
N PHE A 95 -12.34 -3.35 3.50
CA PHE A 95 -13.31 -3.67 4.54
C PHE A 95 -12.69 -3.42 5.91
N ASP A 96 -13.50 -3.39 6.97
CA ASP A 96 -13.00 -3.23 8.34
C ASP A 96 -12.79 -4.60 8.98
N ALA A 97 -11.55 -4.91 9.34
CA ALA A 97 -11.14 -6.17 9.94
C ALA A 97 -10.88 -6.04 11.46
N ARG A 98 -11.25 -4.93 12.10
CA ARG A 98 -10.95 -4.69 13.52
C ARG A 98 -11.80 -5.51 14.48
N ALA A 99 -13.01 -5.90 14.07
CA ALA A 99 -13.87 -6.75 14.88
C ALA A 99 -13.53 -8.22 14.60
N ILE A 100 -12.87 -8.88 15.56
CA ILE A 100 -12.50 -10.30 15.52
C ILE A 100 -13.04 -11.02 16.76
N GLY A 101 -13.33 -12.32 16.60
CA GLY A 101 -13.73 -13.21 17.69
C GLY A 101 -12.54 -13.64 18.56
N GLU A 102 -12.83 -14.46 19.57
CA GLU A 102 -11.80 -15.06 20.44
C GLU A 102 -11.19 -16.35 19.87
N ASP A 103 -11.76 -16.89 18.78
CA ASP A 103 -11.34 -18.11 18.09
C ASP A 103 -10.08 -17.94 17.22
#